data_AF-A0A955C9L0-F1
#
_entry.id   AF-A0A955C9L0-F1
#
_cell.length_a   1.000
_cell.length_b   1.000
_cell.length_c   1.000
_cell.angle_alpha   90.00
_cell.angle_beta   90.00
_cell.angle_gamma   90.00
#
_symmetry.space_group_name_H-M   'P 1'
#
loop_
_entity.id
_entity.type
_entity.pdbx_description
1 polymer ?
#
loop_
_entity_poly.entity_id
_entity_poly.type
_entity_poly.pdbx_seq_one_letter_code
_entity_poly.pdbx_strand_id
1 'polypeptide(L)'
;MATAADDIIPLNVLSDRQRATVESHLRLVQHTLNRNRHLVRQRRDGRESHELFQEGCLALIEAVRNYDASRHGHFAPYAMARIHFALSRYVHENDASVRVPFITQRRRRAKAAPPGADARSGAPLPIVQRLGDASAPPARFAEDDEFPNQPRIGDLIADRVERAMTRVIDDMKRAPRCNPTTPEVIERCAQERWRIPEPDARMSIRRLAKALDCSVGRITHCEERFRQRMGKALGGDPTYQALREEARRGERGFDERLPPERLAKLRPAPNAEPSPLDKALRSTHRRPRQATKTTERRTPRKSECDR
;
A
#
# COMPACT_ATOMS: atom_id res chain seq x y z
N MET A 1 -29.61 -18.52 24.84
CA MET A 1 -28.27 -18.42 24.25
C MET A 1 -28.03 -19.68 23.45
N ALA A 2 -28.39 -19.68 22.16
CA ALA A 2 -28.13 -20.79 21.25
C ALA A 2 -26.70 -20.61 20.73
N THR A 3 -25.83 -21.56 21.06
CA THR A 3 -24.47 -21.63 20.51
C THR A 3 -24.57 -21.87 19.02
N ALA A 4 -24.06 -20.92 18.24
CA ALA A 4 -23.79 -21.09 16.82
C ALA A 4 -22.74 -22.19 16.68
N ALA A 5 -23.23 -23.44 16.65
CA ALA A 5 -22.42 -24.59 16.34
C ALA A 5 -21.87 -24.39 14.94
N ASP A 6 -20.55 -24.44 14.86
CA ASP A 6 -19.74 -24.53 13.66
C ASP A 6 -20.50 -25.13 12.47
N ASP A 7 -20.91 -24.25 11.57
CA ASP A 7 -21.44 -24.55 10.24
C ASP A 7 -20.29 -25.02 9.33
N ILE A 8 -19.46 -25.94 9.85
CA ILE A 8 -18.56 -26.74 9.05
C ILE A 8 -19.49 -27.68 8.30
N ILE A 9 -19.96 -27.23 7.14
CA ILE A 9 -20.65 -28.07 6.17
C ILE A 9 -19.75 -29.29 5.98
N PRO A 10 -20.10 -30.48 6.52
CA PRO A 10 -19.33 -31.66 6.20
C PRO A 10 -19.33 -31.74 4.68
N LEU A 11 -18.15 -31.90 4.08
CA LEU A 11 -18.02 -32.25 2.67
C LEU A 11 -18.61 -33.66 2.52
N ASN A 12 -19.93 -33.76 2.62
CA ASN A 12 -20.68 -34.99 2.59
C ASN A 12 -20.29 -35.67 1.29
N VAL A 13 -19.66 -36.81 1.45
CA VAL A 13 -19.24 -37.69 0.37
C VAL A 13 -20.45 -37.87 -0.54
N LEU A 14 -20.31 -37.55 -1.82
CA LEU A 14 -21.37 -37.75 -2.80
C LEU A 14 -21.79 -39.22 -2.77
N SER A 15 -23.10 -39.47 -2.79
CA SER A 15 -23.57 -40.85 -2.96
C SER A 15 -23.09 -41.42 -4.29
N ASP A 16 -22.96 -42.74 -4.41
CA ASP A 16 -22.44 -43.35 -5.64
C ASP A 16 -23.27 -42.98 -6.88
N ARG A 17 -24.59 -42.84 -6.71
CA ARG A 17 -25.49 -42.34 -7.77
C ARG A 17 -25.17 -40.90 -8.16
N GLN A 18 -24.89 -40.02 -7.20
CA GLN A 18 -24.51 -38.64 -7.47
C GLN A 18 -23.15 -38.58 -8.16
N ARG A 19 -22.18 -39.40 -7.73
CA ARG A 19 -20.86 -39.52 -8.35
C ARG A 19 -20.97 -39.94 -9.82
N ALA A 20 -21.73 -41.00 -10.11
CA ALA A 20 -21.98 -41.45 -11.48
C ALA A 20 -22.68 -40.37 -12.34
N THR A 21 -23.57 -39.58 -11.74
CA THR A 21 -24.22 -38.45 -12.42
C THR A 21 -23.22 -37.34 -12.74
N VAL A 22 -22.32 -37.01 -11.81
CA VAL A 22 -21.26 -36.01 -12.05
C VAL A 22 -20.32 -36.48 -13.16
N GLU A 23 -19.82 -37.73 -13.09
CA GLU A 23 -18.89 -38.31 -14.05
C GLU A 23 -19.45 -38.32 -15.48
N SER A 24 -20.71 -38.74 -15.65
CA SER A 24 -21.39 -38.74 -16.95
C SER A 24 -21.57 -37.33 -17.54
N HIS A 25 -21.57 -36.28 -16.71
CA HIS A 25 -21.81 -34.90 -17.13
C HIS A 25 -20.55 -34.02 -17.13
N LEU A 26 -19.35 -34.55 -16.92
CA LEU A 26 -18.11 -33.75 -16.97
C LEU A 26 -17.91 -33.04 -18.33
N ARG A 27 -18.33 -33.67 -19.43
CA ARG A 27 -18.28 -33.06 -20.77
C ARG A 27 -19.17 -31.82 -20.89
N LEU A 28 -20.20 -31.70 -20.06
CA LEU A 28 -21.07 -30.52 -20.02
C LEU A 28 -20.31 -29.28 -19.53
N VAL A 29 -19.37 -29.45 -18.59
CA VAL A 29 -18.51 -28.36 -18.11
C VAL A 29 -17.63 -27.85 -19.25
N GLN A 30 -16.98 -28.76 -19.99
CA GLN A 30 -16.16 -28.43 -21.15
C GLN A 30 -16.98 -27.74 -22.24
N HIS A 31 -18.18 -28.24 -22.53
CA HIS A 31 -19.10 -27.60 -23.47
C HIS A 31 -19.46 -26.17 -23.03
N THR A 32 -19.79 -25.99 -21.75
CA THR A 32 -20.12 -24.67 -21.18
C THR A 32 -18.93 -23.71 -21.27
N LEU A 33 -17.70 -24.16 -20.96
CA LEU A 33 -16.49 -23.35 -21.12
C LEU A 33 -16.24 -22.95 -22.58
N ASN A 34 -16.38 -23.90 -23.50
CA ASN A 34 -16.20 -23.66 -24.94
C ASN A 34 -17.20 -22.63 -25.48
N ARG A 35 -18.45 -22.68 -25.00
CA ARG A 35 -19.46 -21.68 -25.34
C ARG A 35 -19.13 -20.29 -24.77
N ASN A 36 -18.43 -20.26 -23.64
CA ASN A 36 -18.03 -19.03 -22.94
C ASN A 36 -16.55 -18.68 -23.13
N ARG A 37 -15.97 -19.01 -24.29
CA ARG A 37 -14.56 -18.71 -24.63
C ARG A 37 -14.16 -17.24 -24.45
N HIS A 38 -15.10 -16.31 -24.52
CA HIS A 38 -14.83 -14.90 -24.27
C HIS A 38 -14.40 -14.64 -22.81
N LEU A 39 -14.90 -15.42 -21.84
CA LEU A 39 -14.45 -15.38 -20.44
C LEU A 39 -13.01 -15.87 -20.29
N VAL A 40 -12.62 -16.86 -21.10
CA VAL A 40 -11.26 -17.44 -21.12
C VAL A 40 -10.28 -16.51 -21.84
N ARG A 41 -10.68 -15.89 -22.96
CA ARG A 41 -9.84 -15.03 -23.80
C ARG A 41 -9.49 -13.68 -23.16
N GLN A 42 -10.26 -13.23 -22.17
CA GLN A 42 -9.99 -11.96 -21.47
C GLN A 42 -8.68 -11.99 -20.69
N ARG A 43 -8.03 -13.15 -20.56
CA ARG A 43 -6.83 -13.32 -19.76
C ARG A 43 -5.81 -14.18 -20.49
N ARG A 44 -4.54 -13.77 -20.44
CA ARG A 44 -3.49 -14.20 -21.40
C ARG A 44 -2.74 -15.47 -21.00
N ASP A 45 -2.86 -15.94 -19.76
CA ASP A 45 -1.83 -16.83 -19.19
C ASP A 45 -2.14 -18.34 -19.34
N GLY A 46 -3.30 -18.73 -19.89
CA GLY A 46 -3.66 -20.13 -20.17
C GLY A 46 -3.89 -21.02 -18.93
N ARG A 47 -3.19 -20.76 -17.82
CA ARG A 47 -3.30 -21.41 -16.50
C ARG A 47 -4.73 -21.41 -15.95
N GLU A 48 -5.48 -20.39 -16.31
CA GLU A 48 -6.84 -20.14 -15.83
C GLU A 48 -7.88 -21.05 -16.49
N SER A 49 -7.58 -21.70 -17.62
CA SER A 49 -8.52 -22.64 -18.23
C SER A 49 -8.75 -23.87 -17.34
N HIS A 50 -7.72 -24.32 -16.63
CA HIS A 50 -7.83 -25.45 -15.70
C HIS A 50 -8.59 -25.04 -14.42
N GLU A 51 -8.36 -23.83 -13.92
CA GLU A 51 -9.05 -23.29 -12.75
C GLU A 51 -10.54 -23.08 -13.03
N LEU A 52 -10.88 -22.53 -14.20
CA LEU A 52 -12.28 -22.43 -14.64
C LEU A 52 -12.93 -23.81 -14.80
N PHE A 53 -12.21 -24.80 -15.31
CA PHE A 53 -12.72 -26.17 -15.38
C PHE A 53 -12.99 -26.75 -13.99
N GLN A 54 -12.08 -26.55 -13.03
CA GLN A 54 -12.28 -26.99 -11.64
C GLN A 54 -13.50 -26.31 -11.01
N GLU A 55 -13.61 -24.98 -11.14
CA GLU A 55 -14.77 -24.23 -10.64
C GLU A 55 -16.09 -24.74 -11.27
N GLY A 56 -16.07 -25.00 -12.58
CA GLY A 56 -17.21 -25.59 -13.27
C GLY A 56 -17.58 -26.98 -12.77
N CYS A 57 -16.59 -27.80 -12.40
CA CYS A 57 -16.83 -29.11 -11.77
C CYS A 57 -17.44 -28.97 -10.37
N LEU A 58 -16.97 -28.02 -9.55
CA LEU A 58 -17.55 -27.73 -8.23
C LEU A 58 -19.02 -27.31 -8.37
N ALA A 59 -19.32 -26.44 -9.34
CA ALA A 59 -20.69 -26.01 -9.62
C ALA A 59 -21.57 -27.16 -10.13
N LEU A 60 -21.02 -28.09 -10.92
CA LEU A 60 -21.73 -29.30 -11.34
C LEU A 60 -22.07 -30.20 -10.15
N ILE A 61 -21.11 -30.40 -9.23
CA ILE A 61 -21.32 -31.18 -8.00
C ILE A 61 -22.43 -30.54 -7.15
N GLU A 62 -22.40 -29.23 -6.98
CA GLU A 62 -23.45 -28.49 -6.26
C GLU A 62 -24.80 -28.58 -6.97
N ALA A 63 -24.81 -28.54 -8.31
CA ALA A 63 -26.03 -28.73 -9.10
C ALA A 63 -26.62 -30.13 -8.88
N VAL A 64 -25.82 -31.20 -8.88
CA VAL A 64 -26.29 -32.57 -8.59
C VAL A 64 -26.90 -32.68 -7.20
N ARG A 65 -26.30 -32.01 -6.20
CA ARG A 65 -26.82 -32.04 -4.81
C ARG A 65 -28.18 -31.36 -4.67
N ASN A 66 -28.38 -30.25 -5.37
CA ASN A 66 -29.57 -29.40 -5.22
C ASN A 66 -30.63 -29.64 -6.32
N TYR A 67 -30.45 -30.65 -7.17
CA TYR A 67 -31.35 -30.90 -8.28
C TYR A 67 -32.64 -31.61 -7.84
N ASP A 68 -33.77 -30.99 -8.14
CA ASP A 68 -35.11 -31.55 -8.02
C ASP A 68 -35.75 -31.62 -9.40
N ALA A 69 -36.00 -32.83 -9.90
CA ALA A 69 -36.58 -33.07 -11.23
C ALA A 69 -37.99 -32.48 -11.39
N SER A 70 -38.76 -32.39 -10.31
CA SER A 70 -40.12 -31.84 -10.35
C SER A 70 -40.13 -30.33 -10.57
N ARG A 71 -39.08 -29.64 -10.08
CA ARG A 71 -38.96 -28.17 -10.13
C ARG A 71 -38.11 -27.68 -11.29
N HIS A 72 -37.04 -28.40 -11.61
CA HIS A 72 -36.00 -27.93 -12.52
C HIS A 72 -36.11 -28.49 -13.94
N GLY A 73 -36.98 -29.47 -14.18
CA GLY A 73 -37.12 -30.11 -15.50
C GLY A 73 -35.93 -31.01 -15.79
N HIS A 74 -35.29 -30.89 -16.95
CA HIS A 74 -34.13 -31.71 -17.31
C HIS A 74 -32.84 -31.22 -16.61
N PHE A 75 -31.98 -32.16 -16.21
CA PHE A 75 -30.75 -31.87 -15.46
C PHE A 75 -29.74 -31.01 -16.23
N ALA A 76 -29.47 -31.32 -17.51
CA ALA A 76 -28.44 -30.64 -18.30
C ALA A 76 -28.63 -29.12 -18.41
N PRO A 77 -29.80 -28.57 -18.82
CA PRO A 77 -29.99 -27.12 -18.88
C PRO A 77 -29.91 -26.46 -17.50
N TYR A 78 -30.41 -27.13 -16.46
CA TYR A 78 -30.28 -26.67 -15.07
C TYR A 78 -28.81 -26.56 -14.64
N ALA A 79 -28.03 -27.62 -14.85
CA ALA A 79 -26.61 -27.66 -14.51
C ALA A 79 -25.80 -26.63 -15.32
N MET A 80 -26.07 -26.47 -16.62
CA MET A 80 -25.41 -25.46 -17.46
C MET A 80 -25.58 -24.04 -16.92
N ALA A 81 -26.78 -23.66 -16.47
CA ALA A 81 -27.03 -22.34 -15.91
C ALA A 81 -26.20 -22.09 -14.63
N ARG A 82 -26.09 -23.11 -13.77
CA ARG A 82 -25.31 -23.07 -12.53
C ARG A 82 -23.81 -23.01 -12.79
N ILE A 83 -23.31 -23.83 -13.70
CA ILE A 83 -21.91 -23.83 -14.15
C ILE A 83 -21.56 -22.45 -14.71
N HIS A 84 -22.36 -21.93 -15.65
CA HIS A 84 -22.13 -20.62 -16.25
C HIS A 84 -22.07 -19.50 -15.19
N PHE A 85 -22.99 -19.50 -14.23
CA PHE A 85 -22.99 -18.53 -13.14
C PHE A 85 -21.71 -18.61 -12.28
N ALA A 86 -21.28 -19.81 -11.90
CA ALA A 86 -20.06 -20.00 -11.11
C ALA A 86 -18.81 -19.54 -11.87
N LEU A 87 -18.70 -19.89 -13.15
CA LEU A 87 -17.61 -19.43 -14.02
C LEU A 87 -17.55 -17.90 -14.11
N SER A 88 -18.69 -17.25 -14.37
CA SER A 88 -18.76 -15.78 -14.44
C SER A 88 -18.36 -15.14 -13.10
N ARG A 89 -18.86 -15.69 -11.99
CA ARG A 89 -18.51 -15.21 -10.64
C ARG A 89 -17.01 -15.34 -10.39
N TYR A 90 -16.42 -16.49 -10.70
CA TYR A 90 -15.00 -16.76 -10.51
C TYR A 90 -14.12 -15.79 -11.31
N VAL A 91 -14.43 -15.58 -12.59
CA VAL A 91 -13.69 -14.62 -13.43
C VAL A 91 -13.76 -13.22 -12.83
N HIS A 92 -14.90 -12.80 -12.32
CA HIS A 92 -15.04 -11.45 -11.76
C HIS A 92 -14.36 -11.27 -10.40
N GLU A 93 -14.40 -12.27 -9.53
CA GLU A 93 -13.77 -12.18 -8.21
C GLU A 93 -12.23 -12.28 -8.27
N ASN A 94 -11.68 -13.02 -9.25
CA ASN A 94 -10.25 -13.30 -9.36
C ASN A 94 -9.50 -12.48 -10.43
N ASP A 95 -10.13 -11.50 -11.11
CA ASP A 95 -9.46 -10.71 -12.19
C ASP A 95 -8.76 -9.46 -11.64
N ALA A 96 -9.14 -9.05 -10.43
CA ALA A 96 -8.60 -7.89 -9.77
C ALA A 96 -7.54 -8.31 -8.75
N SER A 97 -6.42 -7.58 -8.72
CA SER A 97 -5.39 -7.74 -7.68
C SER A 97 -5.97 -7.60 -6.26
N VAL A 98 -6.96 -6.71 -6.11
CA VAL A 98 -7.78 -6.60 -4.89
C VAL A 98 -9.11 -7.28 -5.14
N ARG A 99 -9.40 -8.35 -4.41
CA ARG A 99 -10.69 -9.05 -4.49
C ARG A 99 -11.83 -8.12 -4.11
N VAL A 100 -12.75 -7.88 -5.04
CA VAL A 100 -13.99 -7.15 -4.80
C VAL A 100 -15.17 -8.12 -4.87
N PRO A 101 -16.06 -8.19 -3.85
CA PRO A 101 -17.21 -9.09 -3.88
C PRO A 101 -18.07 -8.91 -5.13
N PHE A 102 -18.53 -10.02 -5.73
CA PHE A 102 -19.29 -10.01 -6.98
C PHE A 102 -20.52 -9.09 -6.95
N ILE A 103 -21.25 -9.04 -5.82
CA ILE A 103 -22.42 -8.17 -5.65
C ILE A 103 -22.06 -6.70 -5.77
N THR A 104 -20.92 -6.29 -5.22
CA THR A 104 -20.43 -4.91 -5.30
C THR A 104 -20.06 -4.55 -6.74
N GLN A 105 -19.39 -5.46 -7.45
CA GLN A 105 -19.07 -5.26 -8.87
C GLN A 105 -20.35 -5.14 -9.73
N ARG A 106 -21.33 -6.02 -9.52
CA ARG A 106 -22.62 -5.99 -10.23
C ARG A 106 -23.36 -4.67 -9.99
N ARG A 107 -23.41 -4.18 -8.75
CA ARG A 107 -24.00 -2.86 -8.41
C ARG A 107 -23.28 -1.71 -9.11
N ARG A 108 -21.94 -1.73 -9.14
CA ARG A 108 -21.15 -0.72 -9.86
C ARG A 108 -21.45 -0.71 -11.35
N ARG A 109 -21.52 -1.88 -12.01
CA ARG A 109 -21.91 -1.98 -13.44
C ARG A 109 -23.32 -1.48 -13.70
N ALA A 110 -24.28 -1.85 -12.84
CA ALA A 110 -25.65 -1.37 -12.96
C ALA A 110 -25.75 0.16 -12.83
N LYS A 111 -24.93 0.77 -11.96
CA LYS A 111 -24.85 2.24 -11.80
C LYS A 111 -24.12 2.93 -12.95
N ALA A 112 -23.13 2.27 -13.55
CA ALA A 112 -22.35 2.80 -14.68
C ALA A 112 -23.08 2.64 -16.02
N ALA A 113 -24.09 1.77 -16.11
CA ALA A 113 -24.93 1.68 -17.28
C ALA A 113 -25.71 3.01 -17.46
N PRO A 114 -25.66 3.63 -18.65
CA PRO A 114 -26.36 4.89 -18.87
C PRO A 114 -27.87 4.69 -18.65
N PRO A 115 -28.54 5.63 -17.95
CA PRO A 115 -29.98 5.56 -17.75
C PRO A 115 -30.67 5.58 -19.12
N GLY A 116 -31.36 4.50 -19.46
CA GLY A 116 -32.04 4.32 -20.76
C GLY A 116 -31.46 3.22 -21.66
N ALA A 117 -30.38 2.53 -21.27
CA ALA A 117 -29.97 1.29 -21.90
C ALA A 117 -30.92 0.14 -21.49
N ASP A 118 -32.14 0.14 -22.02
CA ASP A 118 -33.08 -0.95 -21.83
C ASP A 118 -32.50 -2.25 -22.39
N ALA A 119 -32.27 -3.22 -21.52
CA ALA A 119 -31.70 -4.54 -21.82
C ALA A 119 -32.55 -5.43 -22.75
N ARG A 120 -33.65 -4.90 -23.30
CA ARG A 120 -34.61 -5.61 -24.15
C ARG A 120 -34.62 -5.16 -25.61
N SER A 121 -33.89 -4.11 -25.99
CA SER A 121 -33.82 -3.71 -27.41
C SER A 121 -32.83 -4.60 -28.15
N GLY A 122 -33.34 -5.59 -28.88
CA GLY A 122 -32.61 -6.63 -29.59
C GLY A 122 -31.83 -6.18 -30.84
N ALA A 123 -31.25 -4.98 -30.84
CA ALA A 123 -30.37 -4.52 -31.90
C ALA A 123 -29.09 -3.93 -31.28
N PRO A 124 -27.89 -4.45 -31.62
CA PRO A 124 -26.65 -3.81 -31.22
C PRO A 124 -26.49 -2.53 -32.04
N LEU A 125 -27.00 -1.41 -31.54
CA LEU A 125 -26.56 -0.10 -32.02
C LEU A 125 -25.07 0.05 -31.67
N PRO A 126 -24.27 0.70 -32.55
CA PRO A 126 -22.85 0.90 -32.31
C PRO A 126 -22.66 1.60 -30.96
N ILE A 127 -21.94 0.94 -30.06
CA ILE A 127 -21.57 1.49 -28.77
C ILE A 127 -20.66 2.69 -29.06
N VAL A 128 -21.20 3.90 -28.92
CA VAL A 128 -20.41 5.12 -28.87
C VAL A 128 -19.65 5.08 -27.53
N GLN A 129 -18.50 4.43 -27.55
CA GLN A 129 -17.55 4.45 -26.44
C GLN A 129 -17.03 5.87 -26.33
N ARG A 130 -17.40 6.58 -25.25
CA ARG A 130 -16.75 7.85 -24.91
C ARG A 130 -15.27 7.58 -24.70
N LEU A 131 -14.45 8.12 -25.60
CA LEU A 131 -12.99 7.93 -25.64
C LEU A 131 -12.26 8.38 -24.34
N GLY A 132 -12.96 8.97 -23.36
CA GLY A 132 -12.42 9.40 -22.07
C GLY A 132 -12.85 8.59 -20.83
N ASP A 133 -13.87 7.71 -20.92
CA ASP A 133 -14.39 6.95 -19.76
C ASP A 133 -13.98 5.48 -19.75
N ALA A 134 -13.25 5.04 -20.79
CA ALA A 134 -12.43 3.85 -20.66
C ALA A 134 -11.31 4.22 -19.67
N SER A 135 -11.51 3.97 -18.38
CA SER A 135 -10.38 3.73 -17.51
C SER A 135 -9.62 2.62 -18.20
N ALA A 136 -8.53 2.96 -18.89
CA ALA A 136 -7.61 1.98 -19.41
C ALA A 136 -7.42 0.98 -18.26
N PRO A 137 -7.69 -0.33 -18.46
CA PRO A 137 -7.48 -1.32 -17.40
C PRO A 137 -6.14 -0.97 -16.78
N PRO A 138 -6.09 -0.68 -15.45
CA PRO A 138 -5.01 0.08 -14.82
C PRO A 138 -3.74 -0.48 -15.38
N ALA A 139 -3.05 0.31 -16.23
CA ALA A 139 -2.12 -0.21 -17.23
C ALA A 139 -1.37 -1.36 -16.58
N ARG A 140 -1.79 -2.60 -16.89
CA ARG A 140 -1.12 -3.78 -16.33
C ARG A 140 0.29 -3.53 -16.80
N PHE A 141 1.19 -3.23 -15.87
CA PHE A 141 2.55 -2.81 -16.15
C PHE A 141 3.15 -3.96 -16.96
N ALA A 142 2.93 -3.91 -18.27
CA ALA A 142 3.46 -4.86 -19.20
C ALA A 142 4.94 -4.61 -19.06
N GLU A 143 5.60 -5.64 -18.55
CA GLU A 143 7.01 -5.70 -18.25
C GLU A 143 7.84 -5.59 -19.53
N ASP A 144 7.67 -4.50 -20.29
CA ASP A 144 8.74 -3.95 -21.09
C ASP A 144 9.71 -3.27 -20.10
N ASP A 145 10.21 -4.07 -19.16
CA ASP A 145 11.32 -3.74 -18.29
C ASP A 145 12.56 -3.92 -19.16
N GLU A 146 12.83 -2.93 -20.00
CA GLU A 146 14.06 -2.83 -20.77
C GLU A 146 15.29 -2.86 -19.84
N PHE A 147 15.08 -2.57 -18.55
CA PHE A 147 16.10 -2.60 -17.49
C PHE A 147 15.54 -3.11 -16.14
N PRO A 148 15.32 -4.42 -15.97
CA PRO A 148 14.69 -4.98 -14.75
C PRO A 148 15.54 -4.72 -13.49
N ASN A 149 16.85 -4.52 -13.66
CA ASN A 149 17.81 -4.35 -12.58
C ASN A 149 18.12 -2.88 -12.22
N GLN A 150 17.48 -1.90 -12.86
CA GLN A 150 17.73 -0.48 -12.53
C GLN A 150 16.83 -0.01 -11.38
N PRO A 151 17.37 0.68 -10.36
CA PRO A 151 16.55 1.20 -9.28
C PRO A 151 15.56 2.25 -9.80
N ARG A 152 14.37 2.30 -9.22
CA ARG A 152 13.38 3.35 -9.52
C ARG A 152 13.81 4.65 -8.85
N ILE A 153 13.33 5.78 -9.36
CA ILE A 153 13.55 7.08 -8.70
C ILE A 153 13.06 7.06 -7.25
N GLY A 154 11.92 6.40 -6.99
CA GLY A 154 11.39 6.18 -5.65
C GLY A 154 12.37 5.49 -4.70
N ASP A 155 13.04 4.42 -5.16
CA ASP A 155 14.04 3.68 -4.37
C ASP A 155 15.24 4.58 -4.02
N LEU A 156 15.74 5.33 -5.01
CA LEU A 156 16.85 6.26 -4.82
C LEU A 156 16.51 7.40 -3.84
N ILE A 157 15.27 7.88 -3.90
CA ILE A 157 14.76 8.89 -2.96
C ILE A 157 14.63 8.29 -1.56
N ALA A 158 14.10 7.07 -1.43
CA ALA A 158 13.99 6.38 -0.15
C ALA A 158 15.37 6.20 0.51
N ASP A 159 16.37 5.71 -0.24
CA ASP A 159 17.76 5.60 0.19
C ASP A 159 18.33 6.94 0.70
N ARG A 160 18.03 8.03 -0.01
CA ARG A 160 18.47 9.38 0.39
C ARG A 160 17.82 9.84 1.69
N VAL A 161 16.52 9.62 1.83
CA VAL A 161 15.79 9.92 3.05
C VAL A 161 16.34 9.11 4.23
N GLU A 162 16.60 7.83 4.06
CA GLU A 162 17.15 6.99 5.13
C GLU A 162 18.54 7.45 5.59
N ARG A 163 19.43 7.77 4.64
CA ARG A 163 20.77 8.31 4.94
C ARG A 163 20.68 9.66 5.67
N ALA A 164 19.83 10.56 5.20
CA ALA A 164 19.62 11.86 5.83
C ALA A 164 19.04 11.70 7.26
N MET A 165 18.09 10.79 7.45
CA MET A 165 17.51 10.48 8.76
C MET A 165 18.59 9.99 9.73
N THR A 166 19.43 9.04 9.32
CA THR A 166 20.51 8.49 10.15
C THR A 166 21.51 9.59 10.56
N ARG A 167 21.92 10.44 9.62
CA ARG A 167 22.80 11.60 9.92
C ARG A 167 22.17 12.56 10.92
N VAL A 168 20.91 12.94 10.71
CA VAL A 168 20.19 13.87 11.59
C VAL A 168 20.05 13.29 13.00
N ILE A 169 19.76 12.00 13.12
CA ILE A 169 19.70 11.30 14.41
C ILE A 169 21.05 11.38 15.13
N ASP A 170 22.14 11.04 14.45
CA ASP A 170 23.48 11.08 15.03
C ASP A 170 23.90 12.50 15.45
N ASP A 171 23.62 13.50 14.61
CA ASP A 171 23.86 14.91 14.91
C ASP A 171 23.03 15.44 16.07
N MET A 172 21.82 14.90 16.27
CA MET A 172 20.99 15.24 17.43
C MET A 172 21.55 14.60 18.70
N LYS A 173 22.03 13.36 18.65
CA LYS A 173 22.66 12.67 19.78
C LYS A 173 23.96 13.35 20.23
N ARG A 174 24.78 13.80 19.28
CA ARG A 174 26.09 14.42 19.53
C ARG A 174 26.04 15.92 19.85
N ALA A 175 24.87 16.54 19.90
CA ALA A 175 24.77 17.98 20.12
C ALA A 175 25.32 18.36 21.52
N PRO A 176 26.15 19.41 21.65
CA PRO A 176 26.91 19.72 22.87
C PRO A 176 26.06 20.13 24.08
N ARG A 177 24.76 20.40 23.87
CA ARG A 177 23.80 20.74 24.93
C ARG A 177 22.80 19.62 25.21
N CYS A 178 23.06 18.42 24.73
CA CYS A 178 22.21 17.28 25.02
C CYS A 178 22.40 16.85 26.47
N ASN A 179 21.30 16.80 27.22
CA ASN A 179 21.23 16.10 28.49
C ASN A 179 21.69 14.63 28.28
N PRO A 180 22.38 14.00 29.26
CA PRO A 180 22.81 12.61 29.18
C PRO A 180 21.71 11.61 28.76
N THR A 181 20.44 11.88 29.08
CA THR A 181 19.28 11.02 28.72
C THR A 181 18.73 11.28 27.31
N THR A 182 19.15 12.37 26.65
CA THR A 182 18.62 12.76 25.34
C THR A 182 18.97 11.77 24.21
N PRO A 183 20.18 11.18 24.14
CA PRO A 183 20.50 10.18 23.12
C PRO A 183 19.57 8.97 23.14
N GLU A 184 19.20 8.50 24.35
CA GLU A 184 18.27 7.39 24.53
C GLU A 184 16.85 7.75 24.04
N VAL A 185 16.37 8.94 24.41
CA VAL A 185 15.07 9.45 23.93
C VAL A 185 15.04 9.54 22.41
N ILE A 186 16.11 10.07 21.78
CA ILE A 186 16.21 10.17 20.32
C ILE A 186 16.20 8.77 19.68
N GLU A 187 16.97 7.83 20.21
CA GLU A 187 17.05 6.48 19.66
C GLU A 187 15.69 5.76 19.72
N ARG A 188 15.01 5.85 20.87
CA ARG A 188 13.67 5.27 21.03
C ARG A 188 12.63 5.93 20.13
N CYS A 189 12.65 7.26 19.97
CA CYS A 189 11.80 7.95 19.00
C CYS A 189 12.08 7.49 17.56
N ALA A 190 13.34 7.29 17.20
CA ALA A 190 13.72 6.85 15.86
C ALA A 190 13.18 5.45 15.54
N GLN A 191 13.35 4.50 16.46
CA GLN A 191 12.92 3.11 16.30
C GLN A 191 11.41 2.94 16.30
N GLU A 192 10.72 3.57 17.25
CA GLU A 192 9.29 3.31 17.51
C GLU A 192 8.35 4.24 16.73
N ARG A 193 8.88 5.28 16.07
CA ARG A 193 8.08 6.30 15.40
C ARG A 193 8.64 6.78 14.06
N TRP A 194 9.88 7.26 14.00
CA TRP A 194 10.35 7.97 12.77
C TRP A 194 10.68 7.04 11.61
N ARG A 195 11.17 5.84 11.88
CA ARG A 195 11.48 4.83 10.84
C ARG A 195 10.26 4.01 10.39
N ILE A 196 9.11 4.19 11.04
CA ILE A 196 7.88 3.44 10.75
C ILE A 196 7.02 4.27 9.79
N PRO A 197 6.86 3.86 8.51
CA PRO A 197 6.09 4.62 7.54
C PRO A 197 4.59 4.64 7.88
N GLU A 198 4.03 3.54 8.37
CA GLU A 198 2.61 3.40 8.69
C GLU A 198 2.26 4.17 9.99
N PRO A 199 1.35 5.16 9.94
CA PRO A 199 1.03 5.99 11.10
C PRO A 199 0.41 5.18 12.26
N ASP A 200 -0.36 4.15 11.94
CA ASP A 200 -1.07 3.32 12.92
C ASP A 200 -0.16 2.34 13.66
N ALA A 201 0.99 2.00 13.06
CA ALA A 201 2.01 1.16 13.67
C ALA A 201 2.96 1.94 14.60
N ARG A 202 2.93 3.28 14.56
CA ARG A 202 3.79 4.13 15.42
C ARG A 202 3.32 4.08 16.87
N MET A 203 4.26 3.89 17.80
CA MET A 203 3.94 3.98 19.23
C MET A 203 3.44 5.39 19.59
N SER A 204 2.31 5.52 20.28
CA SER A 204 1.79 6.85 20.64
C SER A 204 2.76 7.65 21.52
N ILE A 205 2.79 8.99 21.36
CA ILE A 205 3.69 9.88 22.10
C ILE A 205 3.54 9.71 23.61
N ARG A 206 2.30 9.53 24.11
CA ARG A 206 2.03 9.32 25.54
C ARG A 206 2.63 8.00 26.05
N ARG A 207 2.51 6.92 25.28
CA ARG A 207 3.07 5.61 25.63
C ARG A 207 4.60 5.65 25.64
N LEU A 208 5.20 6.30 24.64
CA LEU A 208 6.65 6.48 24.55
C LEU A 208 7.19 7.34 25.71
N ALA A 209 6.50 8.44 26.03
CA ALA A 209 6.85 9.29 27.17
C ALA A 209 6.81 8.52 28.51
N LYS A 210 5.77 7.70 28.73
CA LYS A 210 5.66 6.82 29.89
C LYS A 210 6.78 5.77 29.94
N ALA A 211 7.12 5.17 28.80
CA ALA A 211 8.15 4.13 28.72
C ALA A 211 9.56 4.67 29.02
N LEU A 212 9.81 5.95 28.71
CA LEU A 212 11.09 6.64 28.92
C LEU A 212 11.13 7.49 30.21
N ASP A 213 10.10 7.39 31.05
CA ASP A 213 9.91 8.21 32.25
C ASP A 213 10.18 9.72 32.02
N CYS A 214 9.56 10.27 30.96
CA CYS A 214 9.73 11.67 30.61
C CYS A 214 8.42 12.35 30.23
N SER A 215 8.44 13.69 30.15
CA SER A 215 7.24 14.44 29.80
C SER A 215 6.88 14.30 28.32
N VAL A 216 5.57 14.29 28.01
CA VAL A 216 5.05 14.31 26.63
C VAL A 216 5.63 15.46 25.83
N GLY A 217 5.76 16.65 26.45
CA GLY A 217 6.35 17.83 25.83
C GLY A 217 7.81 17.61 25.38
N ARG A 218 8.59 16.80 26.11
CA ARG A 218 9.97 16.46 25.73
C ARG A 218 10.00 15.63 24.45
N ILE A 219 9.13 14.64 24.31
CA ILE A 219 9.00 13.83 23.08
C ILE A 219 8.55 14.70 21.91
N THR A 220 7.49 15.50 22.09
CA THR A 220 6.99 16.41 21.04
C THR A 220 8.06 17.40 20.57
N HIS A 221 8.81 17.99 21.49
CA HIS A 221 9.91 18.90 21.15
C HIS A 221 11.03 18.18 20.40
N CYS A 222 11.33 16.93 20.77
CA CYS A 222 12.30 16.09 20.05
C CYS A 222 11.84 15.83 18.60
N GLU A 223 10.58 15.46 18.39
CA GLU A 223 10.01 15.24 17.05
C GLU A 223 10.02 16.50 16.17
N GLU A 224 9.61 17.65 16.73
CA GLU A 224 9.62 18.92 16.00
C GLU A 224 11.05 19.29 15.57
N ARG A 225 12.02 19.15 16.48
CA ARG A 225 13.43 19.40 16.18
C ARG A 225 13.98 18.45 15.12
N PHE A 226 13.59 17.17 15.17
CA PHE A 226 13.93 16.19 14.15
C PHE A 226 13.35 16.59 12.78
N ARG A 227 12.04 16.89 12.71
CA ARG A 227 11.39 17.35 11.46
C ARG A 227 12.06 18.57 10.86
N GLN A 228 12.39 19.57 11.68
CA GLN A 228 13.09 20.78 11.21
C GLN A 228 14.48 20.47 10.66
N ARG A 229 15.26 19.63 11.35
CA ARG A 229 16.61 19.24 10.89
C ARG A 229 16.55 18.39 9.63
N MET A 230 15.59 17.46 9.56
CA MET A 230 15.36 16.62 8.39
C MET A 230 14.96 17.45 7.16
N GLY A 231 14.04 18.41 7.33
CA GLY A 231 13.64 19.33 6.27
C GLY A 231 14.82 20.16 5.76
N LYS A 232 15.69 20.64 6.66
CA LYS A 232 16.93 21.34 6.26
C LYS A 232 17.92 20.43 5.54
N ALA A 233 18.14 19.21 6.06
CA ALA A 233 19.08 18.26 5.47
C ALA A 233 18.66 17.85 4.05
N LEU A 234 17.39 17.50 3.84
CA LEU A 234 16.86 17.17 2.52
C LEU A 234 16.72 18.40 1.61
N GLY A 235 16.37 19.56 2.18
CA GLY A 235 16.30 20.82 1.44
C GLY A 235 17.66 21.24 0.86
N GLY A 236 18.75 20.93 1.56
CA GLY A 236 20.12 21.19 1.12
C GLY A 236 20.79 20.06 0.34
N ASP A 237 20.12 18.92 0.11
CA ASP A 237 20.67 17.80 -0.67
C ASP A 237 20.35 17.98 -2.17
N PRO A 238 21.33 18.38 -3.00
CA PRO A 238 21.08 18.67 -4.41
C PRO A 238 20.65 17.44 -5.19
N THR A 239 21.12 16.24 -4.82
CA THR A 239 20.72 15.00 -5.48
C THR A 239 19.27 14.66 -5.16
N TYR A 240 18.83 14.85 -3.91
CA TYR A 240 17.44 14.64 -3.54
C TYR A 240 16.51 15.58 -4.33
N GLN A 241 16.88 16.86 -4.48
CA GLN A 241 16.11 17.80 -5.29
C GLN A 241 16.07 17.40 -6.77
N ALA A 242 17.22 17.03 -7.34
CA ALA A 242 17.30 16.59 -8.73
C ALA A 242 16.45 15.34 -8.99
N LEU A 243 16.48 14.34 -8.09
CA LEU A 243 15.62 13.16 -8.16
C LEU A 243 14.13 13.53 -8.10
N ARG A 244 13.74 14.47 -7.23
CA ARG A 244 12.35 14.94 -7.14
C ARG A 244 11.89 15.69 -8.39
N GLU A 245 12.78 16.48 -9.00
CA GLU A 245 12.47 17.14 -10.27
C GLU A 245 12.33 16.13 -11.40
N GLU A 246 13.22 15.14 -11.45
CA GLU A 246 13.14 14.08 -12.45
C GLU A 246 11.85 13.28 -12.32
N ALA A 247 11.45 12.91 -11.10
CA ALA A 247 10.14 12.27 -10.84
C ALA A 247 8.95 13.17 -11.24
N ARG A 248 9.07 14.50 -11.21
CA ARG A 248 7.99 15.39 -11.65
C ARG A 248 7.91 15.52 -13.17
N ARG A 249 9.05 15.42 -13.86
CA ARG A 249 9.14 15.50 -15.32
C ARG A 249 8.78 14.17 -15.99
N GLY A 250 9.08 13.06 -15.32
CA GLY A 250 8.84 11.71 -15.81
C GLY A 250 7.36 11.34 -15.92
N GLU A 251 6.99 10.64 -16.99
CA GLU A 251 5.62 10.17 -17.21
C GLU A 251 5.18 9.17 -16.13
N ARG A 252 6.13 8.35 -15.64
CA ARG A 252 5.88 7.33 -14.61
C ARG A 252 6.13 7.82 -13.19
N GLY A 253 6.48 9.10 -13.01
CA GLY A 253 6.65 9.67 -11.70
C GLY A 253 7.82 9.08 -10.91
N PHE A 254 7.54 8.60 -9.69
CA PHE A 254 8.52 7.92 -8.84
C PHE A 254 8.84 6.49 -9.30
N ASP A 255 7.99 5.88 -10.10
CA ASP A 255 8.21 4.53 -10.65
C ASP A 255 9.09 4.54 -11.89
N GLU A 256 9.48 5.72 -12.38
CA GLU A 256 10.39 5.83 -13.49
C GLU A 256 11.77 5.28 -13.12
N ARG A 257 12.35 4.47 -14.02
CA ARG A 257 13.71 3.94 -13.89
C ARG A 257 14.66 4.91 -14.59
N LEU A 258 15.75 5.24 -13.92
CA LEU A 258 16.74 6.17 -14.48
C LEU A 258 17.79 5.42 -15.28
N PRO A 259 18.03 5.78 -16.56
CA PRO A 259 19.13 5.20 -17.33
C PRO A 259 20.47 5.46 -16.62
N PRO A 260 21.45 4.55 -16.79
CA PRO A 260 22.69 4.54 -16.01
C PRO A 260 23.50 5.83 -16.19
N GLU A 261 23.42 6.46 -17.35
CA GLU A 261 24.06 7.75 -17.65
C GLU A 261 23.50 8.89 -16.79
N ARG A 262 22.18 8.94 -16.59
CA ARG A 262 21.54 9.94 -15.72
C ARG A 262 21.84 9.62 -14.26
N LEU A 263 21.82 8.35 -13.89
CA LEU A 263 22.17 7.92 -12.53
C LEU A 263 23.62 8.30 -12.18
N ALA A 264 24.56 8.17 -13.12
CA ALA A 264 25.96 8.58 -12.94
C ALA A 264 26.09 10.08 -12.66
N LYS A 265 25.27 10.93 -13.31
CA LYS A 265 25.23 12.39 -13.06
C LYS A 265 24.64 12.74 -11.70
N LEU A 266 23.71 11.94 -11.19
CA LEU A 266 23.04 12.16 -9.91
C LEU A 266 23.84 11.63 -8.71
N ARG A 267 24.77 10.70 -8.93
CA ARG A 267 25.68 10.25 -7.88
C ARG A 267 26.55 11.43 -7.44
N PRO A 268 26.52 11.81 -6.15
CA PRO A 268 27.45 12.80 -5.65
C PRO A 268 28.86 12.24 -5.88
N ALA A 269 29.80 13.10 -6.28
CA ALA A 269 31.19 12.70 -6.40
C ALA A 269 31.61 12.01 -5.09
N PRO A 270 32.26 10.84 -5.14
CA PRO A 270 32.57 10.03 -3.95
C PRO A 270 33.39 10.80 -2.89
N ASN A 271 34.04 11.90 -3.29
CA ASN A 271 34.84 12.78 -2.44
C ASN A 271 34.17 14.14 -2.17
N ALA A 272 32.87 14.31 -2.43
CA ALA A 272 32.17 15.53 -2.05
C ALA A 272 32.24 15.65 -0.52
N GLU A 273 33.09 16.56 -0.03
CA GLU A 273 33.24 16.83 1.38
C GLU A 273 31.86 17.04 2.03
N PRO A 274 31.69 16.66 3.31
CA PRO A 274 30.46 16.92 4.04
C PRO A 274 30.01 18.37 3.81
N SER A 275 28.73 18.53 3.53
CA SER A 275 28.13 19.76 3.01
C SER A 275 28.61 20.98 3.83
N PRO A 276 28.78 22.16 3.24
CA PRO A 276 29.05 23.39 3.98
C PRO A 276 28.07 23.63 5.14
N LEU A 277 26.85 23.07 5.08
CA LEU A 277 25.90 23.04 6.20
C LEU A 277 26.39 22.20 7.38
N ASP A 278 27.08 21.09 7.15
CA ASP A 278 27.71 20.28 8.19
C ASP A 278 28.85 21.06 8.86
N LYS A 279 29.61 21.85 8.08
CA LYS A 279 30.62 22.78 8.61
C LYS A 279 29.98 23.96 9.35
N ALA A 280 28.87 24.51 8.84
CA ALA A 280 28.16 25.65 9.44
C ALA A 280 27.42 25.28 10.73
N LEU A 281 26.84 24.08 10.83
CA LEU A 281 26.24 23.56 12.06
C LEU A 281 27.30 23.33 13.15
N ARG A 282 28.53 22.97 12.77
CA ARG A 282 29.68 22.92 13.69
C ARG A 282 30.18 24.31 14.08
N SER A 283 30.16 25.28 13.16
CA SER A 283 30.63 26.66 13.37
C SER A 283 29.67 27.54 14.20
N THR A 284 28.36 27.49 13.92
CA THR A 284 27.34 28.35 14.56
C THR A 284 27.09 28.06 16.04
N HIS A 285 27.70 27.01 16.61
CA HIS A 285 27.61 26.70 18.03
C HIS A 285 28.78 27.21 18.87
N ARG A 286 29.76 27.88 18.27
CA ARG A 286 30.75 28.70 18.98
C ARG A 286 30.19 30.11 19.21
N ARG A 287 29.05 30.23 19.92
CA ARG A 287 28.67 31.56 20.45
C ARG A 287 29.76 31.99 21.44
N PRO A 288 30.32 33.20 21.34
CA PRO A 288 31.24 33.71 22.35
C PRO A 288 30.52 33.64 23.71
N ARG A 289 31.19 33.07 24.72
CA ARG A 289 30.77 33.18 26.12
C ARG A 289 30.61 34.68 26.39
N GLN A 290 29.38 35.18 26.34
CA GLN A 290 29.09 36.50 26.90
C GLN A 290 29.36 36.36 28.39
N ALA A 291 30.46 36.98 28.84
CA ALA A 291 30.80 37.11 30.24
C ALA A 291 29.58 37.70 30.95
N THR A 292 28.91 36.87 31.74
CA THR A 292 27.86 37.32 32.65
C THR A 292 28.53 38.28 33.62
N LYS A 293 28.32 39.59 33.42
CA LYS A 293 28.54 40.58 34.46
C LYS A 293 27.65 40.20 35.63
N THR A 294 28.27 39.67 36.68
CA THR A 294 27.69 39.49 38.01
C THR A 294 27.27 40.86 38.51
N THR A 295 26.01 41.23 38.29
CA THR A 295 25.42 42.39 38.94
C THR A 295 25.01 41.96 40.35
N GLU A 296 25.87 42.25 41.32
CA GLU A 296 25.57 42.12 42.76
C GLU A 296 24.30 42.92 43.09
N ARG A 297 23.18 42.21 43.30
CA ARG A 297 22.00 42.78 43.95
C ARG A 297 22.25 42.81 45.46
N ARG A 298 22.75 43.96 45.90
CA ARG A 298 22.77 44.41 47.30
C ARG A 298 21.33 44.41 47.83
N THR A 299 21.01 43.52 48.77
CA THR A 299 19.76 43.53 49.54
C THR A 299 19.85 44.57 50.67
N PRO A 300 18.85 45.42 50.88
CA PRO A 300 18.81 46.29 52.05
C PRO A 300 18.38 45.47 53.29
N ARG A 301 19.19 45.55 54.35
CA ARG A 301 18.85 45.14 55.72
C ARG A 301 17.58 45.88 56.15
N LYS A 302 16.51 45.14 56.46
CA LYS A 302 15.40 45.69 57.24
C LYS A 302 15.84 45.76 58.70
N SER A 303 15.84 46.99 59.20
CA SER A 303 16.06 47.40 60.57
C SER A 303 15.00 46.83 61.50
N GLU A 304 15.45 46.44 62.69
CA GLU A 304 14.67 46.33 63.92
C GLU A 304 13.70 47.50 64.07
N CYS A 305 12.49 47.19 64.52
CA CYS A 305 11.65 48.15 65.21
C CYS A 305 10.96 47.41 66.36
N ASP A 306 11.46 47.71 67.56
CA ASP A 306 10.84 47.42 68.84
C ASP A 306 9.40 47.93 68.91
N ARG A 307 8.49 47.10 69.44
CA ARG A 307 7.54 47.39 70.54
C ARG A 307 6.51 46.29 70.71
#